data_AF-A0A7J6VXT7-F1
#
_entry.id   AF-A0A7J6VXT7-F1
#
_cell.length_a   1.000
_cell.length_b   1.000
_cell.length_c   1.000
_cell.angle_alpha   90.00
_cell.angle_beta   90.00
_cell.angle_gamma   90.00
#
_symmetry.space_group_name_H-M   'P 1'
#
loop_
_entity.id
_entity.type
_entity.pdbx_description
1 polymer ?
#
loop_
_entity_poly.entity_id
_entity_poly.type
_entity_poly.pdbx_seq_one_letter_code
_entity_poly.pdbx_strand_id
1 'polypeptide(L)'
;VDDEASIGEDAFVWLGSLVPLVVDVANGRFTFETLTAATAQRLHFPAYDIFLKEIDKCIKYLQKQTTPSGVELTDDEYILHMEGTAKTQRVVRHIGGTSWPGRLTLTNYALYFEASGVITYEDALKIDLSKKIDHTVKRASTGPWGAPLFDKALSYESSQL
;
A
#
# COMPACT_ATOMS: atom_id res chain seq x y z
N VAL A 1 31.36 -24.86 -4.66
CA VAL A 1 30.93 -23.45 -4.62
C VAL A 1 29.94 -23.33 -5.74
N ASP A 2 28.66 -23.14 -5.43
CA ASP A 2 27.60 -23.18 -6.43
C ASP A 2 27.62 -21.86 -7.21
N ASP A 3 28.14 -21.89 -8.43
CA ASP A 3 28.24 -20.76 -9.37
C ASP A 3 26.89 -20.48 -10.06
N GLU A 4 25.78 -20.57 -9.32
CA GLU A 4 24.48 -20.24 -9.88
C GLU A 4 24.33 -18.73 -10.04
N ALA A 5 23.78 -18.31 -11.17
CA ALA A 5 23.48 -16.91 -11.46
C ALA A 5 22.58 -16.33 -10.35
N SER A 6 23.05 -15.27 -9.69
CA SER A 6 22.34 -14.55 -8.65
C SER A 6 22.29 -13.06 -8.97
N ILE A 7 21.30 -12.38 -8.42
CA ILE A 7 21.12 -10.94 -8.59
C ILE A 7 21.54 -10.25 -7.27
N GLY A 8 22.38 -9.22 -7.38
CA GLY A 8 22.74 -8.35 -6.26
C GLY A 8 21.68 -7.26 -6.01
N GLU A 9 21.71 -6.65 -4.82
CA GLU A 9 20.73 -5.65 -4.37
C GLU A 9 20.52 -4.52 -5.39
N ASP A 10 21.59 -3.85 -5.84
CA ASP A 10 21.48 -2.71 -6.77
C ASP A 10 20.78 -3.09 -8.08
N ALA A 11 21.10 -4.26 -8.63
CA ALA A 11 20.48 -4.75 -9.85
C ALA A 11 19.00 -5.11 -9.63
N PHE A 12 18.66 -5.69 -8.48
CA PHE A 12 17.29 -5.98 -8.10
C PHE A 12 16.46 -4.70 -7.93
N VAL A 13 16.98 -3.71 -7.20
CA VAL A 13 16.30 -2.42 -6.99
C VAL A 13 16.14 -1.68 -8.31
N TRP A 14 17.19 -1.64 -9.13
CA TRP A 14 17.13 -1.00 -10.45
C TRP A 14 16.08 -1.66 -11.35
N LEU A 15 16.15 -2.98 -11.56
CA LEU A 15 15.18 -3.70 -12.41
C LEU A 15 13.75 -3.59 -11.87
N GLY A 16 13.58 -3.78 -10.56
CA GLY A 16 12.27 -3.73 -9.93
C GLY A 16 11.63 -2.33 -9.97
N SER A 17 12.44 -1.27 -9.95
CA SER A 17 11.95 0.12 -10.06
C SER A 17 11.45 0.51 -11.45
N LEU A 18 11.78 -0.27 -12.50
CA LEU A 18 11.32 -0.02 -13.87
C LEU A 18 9.84 -0.38 -14.06
N VAL A 19 9.28 -1.21 -13.18
CA VAL A 19 7.89 -1.67 -13.26
C VAL A 19 7.16 -1.24 -11.99
N PRO A 20 6.12 -0.41 -12.09
CA PRO A 20 5.31 -0.03 -10.94
C PRO A 20 4.84 -1.26 -10.14
N LEU A 21 4.80 -1.14 -8.82
CA LEU A 21 4.36 -2.18 -7.86
C LEU A 21 5.35 -3.34 -7.58
N VAL A 22 6.36 -3.55 -8.42
CA VAL A 22 7.33 -4.62 -8.19
C VAL A 22 8.26 -4.23 -7.04
N VAL A 23 8.93 -3.09 -7.18
CA VAL A 23 9.82 -2.50 -6.17
C VAL A 23 9.85 -0.98 -6.38
N ASP A 24 10.03 -0.20 -5.31
CA ASP A 24 10.43 1.20 -5.40
C ASP A 24 11.83 1.43 -4.80
N VAL A 25 12.46 2.55 -5.15
CA VAL A 25 13.84 2.86 -4.73
C VAL A 25 13.97 3.02 -3.22
N ALA A 26 12.91 3.45 -2.51
CA ALA A 26 12.95 3.64 -1.07
C ALA A 26 12.81 2.31 -0.31
N ASN A 27 11.98 1.38 -0.80
CA ASN A 27 11.71 0.11 -0.13
C ASN A 27 12.45 -1.10 -0.70
N GLY A 28 13.04 -0.99 -1.89
CA GLY A 28 13.58 -2.14 -2.62
C GLY A 28 14.65 -2.92 -1.90
N ARG A 29 15.49 -2.22 -1.13
CA ARG A 29 16.45 -2.86 -0.24
C ARG A 29 15.78 -3.79 0.78
N PHE A 30 14.71 -3.34 1.45
CA PHE A 30 14.01 -4.17 2.44
C PHE A 30 13.36 -5.40 1.80
N THR A 31 12.83 -5.25 0.58
CA THR A 31 12.31 -6.39 -0.18
C THR A 31 13.42 -7.38 -0.52
N PHE A 32 14.58 -6.89 -0.99
CA PHE A 32 15.74 -7.72 -1.29
C PHE A 32 16.26 -8.46 -0.06
N GLU A 33 16.45 -7.75 1.05
CA GLU A 33 16.87 -8.33 2.33
C GLU A 33 15.89 -9.41 2.81
N THR A 34 14.57 -9.20 2.61
CA THR A 34 13.55 -10.19 2.94
C THR A 34 13.65 -11.43 2.06
N LEU A 35 13.78 -11.25 0.74
CA LEU A 35 13.89 -12.36 -0.22
C LEU A 35 15.18 -13.17 -0.05
N THR A 36 16.22 -12.56 0.52
CA THR A 36 17.55 -13.18 0.66
C THR A 36 17.94 -13.50 2.10
N ALA A 37 17.01 -13.35 3.05
CA ALA A 37 17.26 -13.55 4.48
C ALA A 37 17.83 -14.94 4.80
N ALA A 38 17.43 -15.97 4.05
CA ALA A 38 17.89 -17.35 4.23
C ALA A 38 19.10 -17.72 3.34
N THR A 39 19.52 -16.85 2.43
CA THR A 39 20.47 -17.17 1.35
C THR A 39 21.70 -16.26 1.34
N ALA A 40 22.04 -15.67 2.49
CA ALA A 40 23.21 -14.82 2.67
C ALA A 40 23.31 -13.71 1.60
N GLN A 41 22.23 -12.96 1.39
CA GLN A 41 22.15 -11.85 0.43
C GLN A 41 22.26 -12.27 -1.05
N ARG A 42 21.98 -13.54 -1.37
CA ARG A 42 21.91 -14.02 -2.77
C ARG A 42 20.49 -14.31 -3.17
N LEU A 43 19.99 -13.57 -4.16
CA LEU A 43 18.69 -13.84 -4.74
C LEU A 43 18.84 -14.87 -5.88
N HIS A 44 18.48 -16.11 -5.59
CA HIS A 44 18.48 -17.21 -6.56
C HIS A 44 17.23 -17.12 -7.46
N PHE A 45 17.37 -17.56 -8.71
CA PHE A 45 16.30 -17.49 -9.71
C PHE A 45 14.96 -18.12 -9.27
N PRO A 46 14.91 -19.31 -8.62
CA PRO A 46 13.62 -19.89 -8.21
C PRO A 46 12.84 -19.02 -7.22
N ALA A 47 13.53 -18.38 -6.27
CA ALA A 47 12.90 -17.47 -5.31
C ALA A 47 12.39 -16.21 -6.02
N TYR A 48 13.16 -15.68 -6.97
CA TYR A 48 12.76 -14.51 -7.75
C TYR A 48 11.57 -14.80 -8.69
N ASP A 49 11.55 -15.96 -9.34
CA ASP A 49 10.44 -16.40 -10.19
C ASP A 49 9.13 -16.53 -9.39
N ILE A 50 9.19 -17.10 -8.18
CA ILE A 50 8.04 -17.14 -7.26
C ILE A 50 7.59 -15.73 -6.90
N PHE A 51 8.53 -14.85 -6.51
CA PHE A 51 8.22 -13.45 -6.20
C PHE A 51 7.50 -12.75 -7.34
N LEU A 52 8.03 -12.82 -8.58
CA LEU A 52 7.41 -12.19 -9.74
C LEU A 52 6.01 -12.75 -10.03
N LYS A 53 5.79 -14.05 -9.87
CA LYS A 53 4.48 -14.68 -10.03
C LYS A 53 3.46 -14.20 -8.99
N GLU A 54 3.87 -14.04 -7.73
CA GLU A 54 2.99 -13.50 -6.70
C GLU A 54 2.69 -12.01 -6.92
N ILE A 55 3.68 -11.22 -7.34
CA ILE A 55 3.47 -9.82 -7.71
C ILE A 55 2.50 -9.68 -8.89
N ASP A 56 2.64 -10.50 -9.95
CA ASP A 56 1.71 -10.50 -11.09
C ASP A 56 0.27 -10.81 -10.65
N LYS A 57 0.08 -11.75 -9.71
CA LYS A 57 -1.25 -12.01 -9.11
C LYS A 57 -1.79 -10.79 -8.37
N CYS A 58 -0.96 -10.11 -7.58
CA CYS A 58 -1.33 -8.88 -6.88
C CYS A 58 -1.73 -7.78 -7.85
N ILE A 59 -0.93 -7.53 -8.90
CA ILE A 59 -1.23 -6.54 -9.94
C ILE A 59 -2.57 -6.86 -10.62
N LYS A 60 -2.78 -8.12 -11.03
CA LYS A 60 -4.04 -8.57 -11.64
C LYS A 60 -5.24 -8.44 -10.69
N TYR A 61 -5.04 -8.57 -9.38
CA TYR A 61 -6.08 -8.31 -8.39
C TYR A 61 -6.39 -6.81 -8.30
N LEU A 62 -5.37 -5.96 -8.21
CA LEU A 62 -5.51 -4.50 -8.10
C LEU A 62 -6.16 -3.89 -9.36
N GLN A 63 -5.79 -4.35 -10.55
CA GLN A 63 -6.40 -3.92 -11.83
C GLN A 63 -7.90 -4.22 -11.94
N LYS A 64 -8.41 -5.17 -11.16
CA LYS A 64 -9.83 -5.52 -11.14
C LYS A 64 -10.62 -4.74 -10.09
N GLN A 65 -9.95 -3.94 -9.26
CA GLN A 65 -10.64 -3.13 -8.26
C GLN A 65 -11.36 -1.96 -8.91
N THR A 66 -12.50 -1.60 -8.35
CA THR A 66 -13.25 -0.42 -8.76
C THR A 66 -12.53 0.84 -8.30
N THR A 67 -12.61 1.91 -9.07
CA THR A 67 -12.18 3.24 -8.61
C THR A 67 -13.00 3.66 -7.37
N PRO A 68 -12.47 4.56 -6.53
CA PRO A 68 -13.21 5.08 -5.39
C PRO A 68 -14.52 5.77 -5.83
N SER A 69 -15.56 5.65 -5.01
CA SER A 69 -16.89 6.23 -5.24
C SER A 69 -16.80 7.74 -5.47
N GLY A 70 -17.41 8.21 -6.56
CA GLY A 70 -17.40 9.62 -6.93
C GLY A 70 -16.06 10.14 -7.49
N VAL A 71 -15.08 9.26 -7.74
CA VAL A 71 -13.75 9.63 -8.22
C VAL A 71 -13.48 9.05 -9.61
N GLU A 72 -13.15 9.93 -10.55
CA GLU A 72 -12.48 9.59 -11.80
C GLU A 72 -10.98 9.77 -11.59
N LEU A 73 -10.21 8.67 -11.71
CA LEU A 73 -8.75 8.72 -11.65
C LEU A 73 -8.20 9.35 -12.93
N THR A 74 -7.07 10.04 -12.84
CA THR A 74 -6.36 10.50 -14.03
C THR A 74 -5.80 9.32 -14.83
N ASP A 75 -5.52 9.50 -16.12
CA ASP A 75 -5.03 8.42 -17.00
C ASP A 75 -3.74 7.75 -16.50
N ASP A 76 -2.95 8.47 -15.70
CA ASP A 76 -1.69 8.03 -15.09
C ASP A 76 -1.81 7.73 -13.58
N GLU A 77 -3.02 7.76 -13.02
CA GLU A 77 -3.30 7.39 -11.64
C GLU A 77 -3.79 5.94 -11.56
N TYR A 78 -3.12 5.12 -10.76
CA TYR A 78 -3.42 3.70 -10.61
C TYR A 78 -3.38 3.25 -9.16
N ILE A 79 -4.20 2.25 -8.85
CA ILE A 79 -4.36 1.70 -7.51
C ILE A 79 -3.11 0.89 -7.14
N LEU A 80 -2.43 1.32 -6.06
CA LEU A 80 -1.28 0.63 -5.48
C LEU A 80 -1.70 -0.39 -4.42
N HIS A 81 -2.76 -0.09 -3.67
CA HIS A 81 -3.27 -0.98 -2.64
C HIS A 81 -4.74 -0.67 -2.31
N MET A 82 -5.48 -1.69 -1.85
CA MET A 82 -6.85 -1.51 -1.37
C MET A 82 -7.10 -2.41 -0.17
N GLU A 83 -7.65 -1.84 0.90
CA GLU A 83 -8.00 -2.51 2.15
C GLU A 83 -9.43 -2.14 2.57
N GLY A 84 -10.10 -2.97 3.38
CA GLY A 84 -11.52 -2.76 3.72
C GLY A 84 -12.53 -3.35 2.73
N THR A 85 -12.08 -4.23 1.82
CA THR A 85 -12.94 -5.08 0.98
C THR A 85 -13.37 -6.36 1.70
N ALA A 86 -14.29 -7.13 1.11
CA ALA A 86 -14.69 -8.44 1.62
C ALA A 86 -13.56 -9.48 1.69
N LYS A 87 -12.46 -9.28 0.96
CA LYS A 87 -11.32 -10.21 0.89
C LYS A 87 -10.09 -9.73 1.67
N THR A 88 -10.15 -8.55 2.27
CA THR A 88 -9.03 -7.89 2.95
C THR A 88 -9.40 -7.60 4.41
N GLN A 89 -8.43 -7.14 5.22
CA GLN A 89 -8.69 -6.68 6.58
C GLN A 89 -9.65 -5.49 6.58
N ARG A 90 -10.34 -5.31 7.71
CA ARG A 90 -11.25 -4.19 7.91
C ARG A 90 -10.47 -2.91 8.17
N VAL A 91 -10.93 -1.80 7.61
CA VAL A 91 -10.39 -0.47 7.90
C VAL A 91 -11.44 0.35 8.65
N VAL A 92 -10.96 1.09 9.65
CA VAL A 92 -11.78 2.05 10.41
C VAL A 92 -11.03 3.37 10.47
N ARG A 93 -11.70 4.45 10.10
CA ARG A 93 -11.22 5.82 10.29
C ARG A 93 -11.72 6.35 11.62
N HIS A 94 -10.86 7.03 12.37
CA HIS A 94 -11.19 7.66 13.64
C HIS A 94 -10.95 9.18 13.56
N ILE A 95 -11.90 9.98 14.05
CA ILE A 95 -11.73 11.42 14.26
C ILE A 95 -12.34 11.76 15.63
N GLY A 96 -11.50 12.18 16.57
CA GLY A 96 -11.92 12.38 17.95
C GLY A 96 -12.57 11.11 18.51
N GLY A 97 -13.83 11.22 18.97
CA GLY A 97 -14.60 10.09 19.49
C GLY A 97 -15.37 9.28 18.43
N THR A 98 -15.40 9.73 17.18
CA THR A 98 -16.23 9.13 16.13
C THR A 98 -15.42 8.17 15.27
N SER A 99 -16.07 7.10 14.82
CA SER A 99 -15.44 6.04 14.02
C SER A 99 -16.30 5.69 12.81
N TRP A 100 -15.65 5.52 11.66
CA TRP A 100 -16.29 5.16 10.40
C TRP A 100 -15.62 3.90 9.85
N PRO A 101 -16.31 2.75 9.79
CA PRO A 101 -15.81 1.62 9.01
C PRO A 101 -15.83 1.99 7.52
N GLY A 102 -14.90 1.45 6.75
CA GLY A 102 -14.84 1.80 5.34
C GLY A 102 -13.79 1.04 4.56
N ARG A 103 -13.51 1.57 3.38
CA ARG A 103 -12.50 1.10 2.44
C ARG A 103 -11.44 2.17 2.25
N LEU A 104 -10.18 1.74 2.18
CA LEU A 104 -9.04 2.60 1.96
C LEU A 104 -8.36 2.19 0.67
N THR A 105 -8.16 3.14 -0.22
CA THR A 105 -7.52 2.95 -1.52
C THR A 105 -6.32 3.87 -1.62
N LEU A 106 -5.13 3.30 -1.82
CA LEU A 106 -3.90 4.04 -2.06
C LEU A 106 -3.61 4.03 -3.56
N THR A 107 -3.34 5.20 -4.13
CA THR A 107 -2.83 5.37 -5.50
C THR A 107 -1.44 5.99 -5.47
N ASN A 108 -0.82 6.11 -6.64
CA ASN A 108 0.42 6.87 -6.81
C ASN A 108 0.26 8.38 -6.52
N TYR A 109 -0.97 8.92 -6.48
CA TYR A 109 -1.22 10.35 -6.24
C TYR A 109 -1.92 10.67 -4.92
N ALA A 110 -2.74 9.76 -4.39
CA ALA A 110 -3.61 10.07 -3.28
C ALA A 110 -3.98 8.85 -2.44
N LEU A 111 -4.44 9.14 -1.22
CA LEU A 111 -5.13 8.18 -0.37
C LEU A 111 -6.62 8.53 -0.34
N TYR A 112 -7.46 7.56 -0.68
CA TYR A 112 -8.91 7.71 -0.69
C TYR A 112 -9.54 6.88 0.42
N PHE A 113 -10.41 7.48 1.21
CA PHE A 113 -11.20 6.77 2.21
C PHE A 113 -12.69 6.87 1.88
N GLU A 114 -13.35 5.72 1.81
CA GLU A 114 -14.77 5.59 1.55
C GLU A 114 -15.46 5.01 2.79
N ALA A 115 -16.31 5.80 3.45
CA ALA A 115 -17.09 5.31 4.58
C ALA A 115 -18.16 4.33 4.08
N SER A 116 -18.38 3.25 4.84
CA SER A 116 -19.46 2.30 4.54
C SER A 116 -20.82 2.95 4.82
N GLY A 117 -21.61 3.16 3.78
CA GLY A 117 -23.01 3.58 3.92
C GLY A 117 -23.97 2.40 4.12
N VAL A 118 -25.27 2.70 4.11
CA VAL A 118 -26.33 1.69 4.35
C VAL A 118 -26.48 0.71 3.18
N ILE A 119 -26.21 1.16 1.95
CA ILE A 119 -26.40 0.37 0.71
C ILE A 119 -25.11 0.35 -0.11
N THR A 120 -24.47 1.50 -0.28
CA THR A 120 -23.20 1.67 -0.99
C THR A 120 -22.20 2.42 -0.12
N TYR A 121 -20.94 2.47 -0.55
CA TYR A 121 -19.97 3.40 0.01
C TYR A 121 -20.42 4.86 -0.22
N GLU A 122 -20.06 5.73 0.70
CA GLU A 122 -20.14 7.18 0.53
C GLU A 122 -19.06 7.68 -0.44
N ASP A 123 -19.18 8.93 -0.90
CA ASP A 123 -18.17 9.57 -1.74
C ASP A 123 -16.80 9.56 -1.05
N ALA A 124 -15.75 9.31 -1.83
CA ALA A 124 -14.42 9.15 -1.28
C ALA A 124 -13.84 10.48 -0.77
N LEU A 125 -13.36 10.47 0.48
CA LEU A 125 -12.48 11.52 0.99
C LEU A 125 -11.10 11.35 0.36
N LYS A 126 -10.67 12.34 -0.43
CA LYS A 126 -9.34 12.38 -1.06
C LYS A 126 -8.31 13.09 -0.17
N ILE A 127 -7.18 12.43 0.06
CA ILE A 127 -5.97 13.00 0.65
C ILE A 127 -4.89 13.02 -0.44
N ASP A 128 -4.57 14.20 -0.95
CA ASP A 128 -3.64 14.37 -2.06
C ASP A 128 -2.17 14.30 -1.59
N LEU A 129 -1.48 13.23 -1.98
CA LEU A 129 -0.08 12.96 -1.63
C LEU A 129 0.91 13.60 -2.63
N SER A 130 0.43 14.04 -3.80
CA SER A 130 1.27 14.65 -4.84
C SER A 130 1.69 16.08 -4.51
N LYS A 131 0.90 16.76 -3.67
CA LYS A 131 1.17 18.13 -3.25
C LYS A 131 2.29 18.17 -2.23
N LYS A 132 3.24 19.10 -2.43
CA LYS A 132 4.28 19.45 -1.45
C LYS A 132 3.65 20.23 -0.29
N ILE A 133 2.97 19.52 0.59
CA ILE A 133 2.42 20.02 1.85
C ILE A 133 3.13 19.26 2.96
N ASP A 134 3.21 19.86 4.15
CA ASP A 134 3.71 19.20 5.35
C ASP A 134 2.73 18.10 5.79
N HIS A 135 2.89 16.93 5.17
CA HIS A 135 2.17 15.71 5.52
C HIS A 135 2.92 14.99 6.62
N THR A 136 2.29 14.80 7.77
CA THR A 136 2.87 14.02 8.86
C THR A 136 2.13 12.70 9.00
N VAL A 137 2.85 11.59 8.76
CA VAL A 137 2.34 10.24 8.98
C VAL A 137 3.09 9.61 10.15
N LYS A 138 2.37 9.15 11.16
CA LYS A 138 2.95 8.45 12.31
C LYS A 138 2.22 7.14 12.55
N ARG A 139 2.97 6.12 13.02
CA ARG A 139 2.33 4.95 13.62
C ARG A 139 1.59 5.39 14.88
N ALA A 140 0.39 4.88 15.03
CA ALA A 140 -0.47 5.17 16.16
C ALA A 140 -1.07 3.87 16.70
N SER A 141 -1.63 3.96 17.91
CA SER A 141 -2.59 2.98 18.39
C SER A 141 -3.90 3.71 18.64
N THR A 142 -5.01 3.14 18.18
CA THR A 142 -6.33 3.78 18.27
C THR A 142 -7.43 2.79 18.63
N GLY A 143 -8.62 3.29 18.93
CA GLY A 143 -9.77 2.54 19.38
C GLY A 143 -10.90 3.46 19.81
N PRO A 144 -12.07 2.90 20.20
CA PRO A 144 -13.17 3.69 20.74
C PRO A 144 -12.69 4.63 21.85
N TRP A 145 -13.07 5.90 21.76
CA TRP A 145 -12.67 6.96 22.71
C TRP A 145 -11.15 7.19 22.84
N GLY A 146 -10.36 6.86 21.82
CA GLY A 146 -8.91 7.05 21.83
C GLY A 146 -8.14 6.00 22.63
N ALA A 147 -8.79 4.89 23.01
CA ALA A 147 -8.11 3.77 23.67
C ALA A 147 -7.09 3.12 22.71
N PRO A 148 -5.86 2.82 23.15
CA PRO A 148 -4.82 2.26 22.29
C PRO A 148 -5.00 0.74 22.08
N LEU A 149 -6.10 0.33 21.46
CA LEU A 149 -6.49 -1.08 21.30
C LEU A 149 -6.01 -1.69 19.98
N PHE A 150 -5.92 -0.90 18.92
CA PHE A 150 -5.49 -1.31 17.59
C PHE A 150 -4.14 -0.68 17.27
N ASP A 151 -3.08 -1.48 17.33
CA ASP A 151 -1.68 -1.08 17.14
C ASP A 151 -1.24 -0.94 15.66
N LYS A 152 -2.13 -1.29 14.73
CA LYS A 152 -1.96 -1.11 13.28
C LYS A 152 -2.62 0.17 12.77
N ALA A 153 -2.52 1.25 13.52
CA ALA A 153 -3.09 2.54 13.12
C ALA A 153 -2.02 3.47 12.55
N LEU A 154 -2.46 4.36 11.66
CA LEU A 154 -1.67 5.47 11.14
C LEU A 154 -2.43 6.75 11.46
N SER A 155 -1.76 7.72 12.07
CA SER A 155 -2.29 9.08 12.17
C SER A 155 -1.75 9.89 11.00
N TYR A 156 -2.65 10.61 10.34
CA TYR A 156 -2.34 11.52 9.27
C TYR A 156 -2.75 12.92 9.69
N GLU A 157 -1.80 13.86 9.62
CA GLU A 157 -2.01 15.27 9.93
C GLU A 157 -1.54 16.11 8.73
N SER A 158 -2.35 17.09 8.34
CA SER A 158 -2.05 18.03 7.26
C SER A 158 -2.76 19.35 7.53
N SER A 159 -2.17 20.47 7.11
CA SER A 159 -2.74 21.82 7.30
C SER A 159 -3.99 22.12 6.46
N GLN A 160 -4.37 21.20 5.58
CA GLN A 160 -5.52 21.35 4.66
C GLN A 160 -6.74 20.52 5.06
N LEU A 161 -6.70 19.81 6.19
CA LEU A 161 -7.76 18.90 6.67
C LEU A 161 -8.28 19.28 8.06
#